data_AF-A0A6G3BL59-F1
#
_entry.id   AF-A0A6G3BL59-F1
#
_cell.length_a   1.000
_cell.length_b   1.000
_cell.length_c   1.000
_cell.angle_alpha   90.00
_cell.angle_beta   90.00
_cell.angle_gamma   90.00
#
_symmetry.space_group_name_H-M   'P 1'
#
loop_
_entity.id
_entity.type
_entity.pdbx_description
1 polymer ?
#
loop_
_entity_poly.entity_id
_entity_poly.type
_entity_poly.pdbx_seq_one_letter_code
_entity_poly.pdbx_strand_id
1 'polypeptide(L)'
;MPSLPGDGTREAALRWLAYLRVADVPRVRALFTHHPRYADLTPVQYAEGLEWLRRTGLVTASDHPVVDVGEQLPPDSAVVPQALWNAADDERRRAIGTAGERCLLALLRQEGLMAVEHVSAVSDAFGYDIGALTSADGRIHLEVKATTDPTRLVVHLTRHECEVMSADPWWIMGAVLVSKRGDALNVATVSRSWLRTAVPHDRSPRGRWESARLVVPPQALKSGLITADGKRVLSGGSFATPEVWGMPGLGAPVARPRAAARLRPTASATGGGKALPT
;
A
#
# COMPACT_ATOMS: atom_id res chain seq x y z
N MET A 1 -0.67 28.07 -13.61
CA MET A 1 -1.01 26.80 -14.26
C MET A 1 -0.30 26.77 -15.61
N PRO A 2 0.59 25.81 -15.90
CA PRO A 2 1.21 25.72 -17.22
C PRO A 2 0.12 25.52 -18.27
N SER A 3 0.23 26.20 -19.41
CA SER A 3 -0.67 26.05 -20.54
C SER A 3 -0.68 24.60 -21.05
N LEU A 4 -1.86 24.08 -21.36
CA LEU A 4 -2.00 22.73 -21.90
C LEU A 4 -1.34 22.65 -23.28
N PRO A 5 -0.55 21.59 -23.56
CA PRO A 5 0.06 21.41 -24.86
C PRO A 5 -0.99 21.03 -25.91
N GLY A 6 -0.66 21.23 -27.20
CA GLY A 6 -1.52 20.85 -28.31
C GLY A 6 -1.75 19.33 -28.40
N ASP A 7 -2.77 18.93 -29.16
CA ASP A 7 -3.23 17.53 -29.24
C ASP A 7 -2.12 16.53 -29.63
N GLY A 8 -1.33 16.84 -30.65
CA GLY A 8 -0.22 15.97 -31.08
C GLY A 8 0.88 15.83 -30.03
N THR A 9 1.14 16.88 -29.24
CA THR A 9 2.11 16.85 -28.14
C THR A 9 1.59 16.04 -26.95
N ARG A 10 0.27 16.05 -26.72
CA ARG A 10 -0.38 15.18 -25.70
C ARG A 10 -0.33 13.70 -26.08
N GLU A 11 -0.66 13.39 -27.34
CA GLU A 11 -0.59 12.03 -27.85
C GLU A 11 0.85 11.49 -27.82
N ALA A 12 1.83 12.33 -28.20
CA ALA A 12 3.24 12.01 -28.04
C ALA A 12 3.61 11.70 -26.57
N ALA A 13 3.13 12.50 -25.61
CA ALA A 13 3.39 12.29 -24.19
C ALA A 13 2.79 10.96 -23.67
N LEU A 14 1.59 10.58 -24.10
CA LEU A 14 1.00 9.28 -23.75
C LEU A 14 1.85 8.12 -24.26
N ARG A 15 2.35 8.21 -25.50
CA ARG A 15 3.24 7.19 -26.08
C ARG A 15 4.56 7.12 -25.34
N TRP A 16 5.15 8.26 -24.96
CA TRP A 16 6.33 8.29 -24.10
C TRP A 16 6.08 7.56 -22.79
N LEU A 17 4.97 7.87 -22.09
CA LEU A 17 4.63 7.20 -20.84
C LEU A 17 4.41 5.69 -20.99
N ALA A 18 3.84 5.23 -22.10
CA ALA A 18 3.67 3.81 -22.37
C ALA A 18 5.01 3.10 -22.61
N TYR A 19 5.88 3.69 -23.43
CA TYR A 19 7.12 3.05 -23.86
C TYR A 19 8.30 3.22 -22.90
N LEU A 20 8.33 4.30 -22.11
CA LEU A 20 9.37 4.50 -21.08
C LEU A 20 9.28 3.50 -19.92
N ARG A 21 8.20 2.73 -19.85
CA ARG A 21 8.07 1.62 -18.90
C ARG A 21 8.96 0.43 -19.26
N VAL A 22 9.30 0.30 -20.55
CA VAL A 22 9.96 -0.89 -21.10
C VAL A 22 11.28 -0.58 -21.81
N ALA A 23 11.57 0.71 -22.08
CA ALA A 23 12.77 1.14 -22.78
C ALA A 23 13.20 2.55 -22.36
N ASP A 24 14.49 2.86 -22.50
CA ASP A 24 15.04 4.19 -22.20
C ASP A 24 14.71 5.23 -23.28
N VAL A 25 14.95 6.51 -22.97
CA VAL A 25 14.65 7.61 -23.90
C VAL A 25 15.30 7.46 -25.28
N PRO A 26 16.60 7.12 -25.41
CA PRO A 26 17.21 6.91 -26.72
C PRO A 26 16.52 5.83 -27.54
N ARG A 27 16.16 4.70 -26.93
CA ARG A 27 15.53 3.57 -27.62
C ARG A 27 14.08 3.88 -28.01
N VAL A 28 13.31 4.52 -27.14
CA VAL A 28 11.95 4.96 -27.45
C VAL A 28 11.95 6.06 -28.52
N ARG A 29 12.94 6.96 -28.50
CA ARG A 29 13.13 7.98 -29.55
C ARG A 29 13.41 7.33 -30.91
N ALA A 30 14.31 6.34 -30.95
CA ALA A 30 14.59 5.60 -32.17
C ALA A 30 13.35 4.87 -32.70
N LEU A 31 12.54 4.29 -31.81
CA LEU A 31 11.26 3.68 -32.17
C LEU A 31 10.30 4.70 -32.82
N PHE A 32 10.09 5.86 -32.20
CA PHE A 32 9.21 6.91 -32.73
C PHE A 32 9.71 7.50 -34.05
N THR A 33 11.02 7.51 -34.27
CA THR A 33 11.62 8.12 -35.47
C THR A 33 11.58 7.18 -36.68
N HIS A 34 11.76 5.87 -36.46
CA HIS A 34 12.03 4.93 -37.55
C HIS A 34 10.90 3.92 -37.81
N HIS A 35 9.97 3.73 -36.87
CA HIS A 35 8.94 2.72 -37.01
C HIS A 35 7.66 3.33 -37.64
N PRO A 36 7.16 2.82 -38.78
CA PRO A 36 6.04 3.40 -39.53
C PRO A 36 4.75 3.61 -38.72
N ARG A 37 4.52 2.76 -37.70
CA ARG A 37 3.38 2.88 -36.76
C ARG A 37 3.34 4.19 -35.96
N TYR A 38 4.44 4.95 -35.90
CA TYR A 38 4.54 6.20 -35.14
C TYR A 38 4.79 7.43 -36.03
N ALA A 39 4.65 7.28 -37.35
CA ALA A 39 4.88 8.36 -38.31
C ALA A 39 3.75 9.40 -38.37
N ASP A 40 2.67 9.19 -37.62
CA ASP A 40 1.51 10.09 -37.51
C ASP A 40 1.81 11.34 -36.66
N LEU A 41 2.91 11.34 -35.91
CA LEU A 41 3.40 12.51 -35.17
C LEU A 41 4.81 12.90 -35.62
N THR A 42 5.06 14.21 -35.64
CA THR A 42 6.37 14.74 -36.00
C THR A 42 7.41 14.49 -34.88
N PRO A 43 8.71 14.40 -35.23
CA PRO A 43 9.77 14.33 -34.21
C PRO A 43 9.74 15.48 -33.22
N VAL A 44 9.28 16.67 -33.63
CA VAL A 44 9.14 17.85 -32.77
C VAL A 44 8.05 17.62 -31.71
N GLN A 45 6.88 17.12 -32.10
CA GLN A 45 5.81 16.78 -31.15
C GLN A 45 6.26 15.72 -30.13
N TYR A 46 7.06 14.75 -30.56
CA TYR A 46 7.69 13.79 -29.62
C TYR A 46 8.68 14.45 -28.67
N ALA A 47 9.54 15.36 -29.14
CA ALA A 47 10.46 16.08 -28.27
C ALA A 47 9.71 16.95 -27.25
N GLU A 48 8.72 17.71 -27.70
CA GLU A 48 7.88 18.55 -26.84
C GLU A 48 7.08 17.72 -25.84
N GLY A 49 6.57 16.55 -26.23
CA GLY A 49 5.84 15.65 -25.36
C GLY A 49 6.70 15.16 -24.19
N LEU A 50 7.93 14.72 -24.47
CA LEU A 50 8.89 14.31 -23.42
C LEU A 50 9.31 15.48 -22.52
N GLU A 51 9.57 16.65 -23.10
CA GLU A 51 9.95 17.83 -22.33
C GLU A 51 8.82 18.28 -21.41
N TRP A 52 7.57 18.23 -21.91
CA TRP A 52 6.39 18.50 -21.10
C TRP A 52 6.24 17.52 -19.95
N LEU A 53 6.47 16.22 -20.16
CA LEU A 53 6.45 15.20 -19.10
C LEU A 53 7.52 15.47 -18.03
N ARG A 54 8.74 15.84 -18.42
CA ARG A 54 9.82 16.19 -17.48
C ARG A 54 9.49 17.44 -16.67
N ARG A 55 9.01 18.49 -17.36
CA ARG A 55 8.63 19.77 -16.74
C ARG A 55 7.48 19.64 -15.74
N THR A 56 6.59 18.69 -15.99
CA THR A 56 5.44 18.38 -15.11
C THR A 56 5.77 17.33 -14.05
N GLY A 57 6.99 16.79 -14.03
CA GLY A 57 7.41 15.76 -13.07
C GLY A 57 6.77 14.38 -13.30
N LEU A 58 6.12 14.17 -14.46
CA LEU A 58 5.54 12.88 -14.86
C LEU A 58 6.60 11.88 -15.31
N VAL A 59 7.79 12.39 -15.63
CA VAL A 59 8.99 11.64 -15.90
C VAL A 59 10.09 12.19 -15.00
N THR A 60 10.79 11.32 -14.26
CA THR A 60 11.85 11.73 -13.33
C THR A 60 13.04 12.34 -14.08
N ALA A 61 13.97 12.95 -13.34
CA ALA A 61 15.25 13.41 -13.91
C ALA A 61 16.05 12.27 -14.57
N SER A 62 15.78 11.01 -14.20
CA SER A 62 16.36 9.80 -14.78
C SER A 62 15.49 9.19 -15.90
N ASP A 63 14.52 9.94 -16.43
CA ASP A 63 13.66 9.55 -17.53
C ASP A 63 12.71 8.36 -17.27
N HIS A 64 12.39 8.10 -16.00
CA HIS A 64 11.43 7.07 -15.63
C HIS A 64 10.02 7.65 -15.44
N PRO A 65 8.97 7.01 -16.00
CA PRO A 65 7.61 7.47 -15.81
C PRO A 65 7.20 7.28 -14.35
N VAL A 66 6.63 8.32 -13.75
CA VAL A 66 6.12 8.33 -12.37
C VAL A 66 4.69 7.75 -12.32
N VAL A 67 4.17 7.28 -13.47
CA VAL A 67 2.79 6.84 -13.70
C VAL A 67 2.67 5.45 -14.32
N ASP A 68 1.58 4.76 -14.00
CA ASP A 68 1.17 3.47 -14.58
C ASP A 68 -0.02 3.71 -15.53
N VAL A 69 0.20 3.63 -16.85
CA VAL A 69 -0.87 3.71 -17.86
C VAL A 69 -1.27 2.28 -18.22
N GLY A 70 -2.48 1.85 -17.83
CA GLY A 70 -2.98 0.49 -18.00
C GLY A 70 -3.19 0.04 -19.45
N GLU A 71 -3.31 -1.27 -19.66
CA GLU A 71 -3.29 -1.97 -20.96
C GLU A 71 -4.56 -1.88 -21.84
N GLN A 72 -5.58 -1.08 -21.51
CA GLN A 72 -6.81 -1.04 -22.32
C GLN A 72 -7.20 0.38 -22.74
N LEU A 73 -7.03 0.66 -24.04
CA LEU A 73 -7.70 1.73 -24.75
C LEU A 73 -8.42 1.12 -25.97
N PRO A 74 -9.75 1.24 -26.10
CA PRO A 74 -10.46 0.91 -27.32
C PRO A 74 -9.98 1.83 -28.47
N PRO A 75 -9.84 1.31 -29.71
CA PRO A 75 -9.17 2.01 -30.80
C PRO A 75 -9.94 3.22 -31.38
N ASP A 76 -11.13 3.58 -30.87
CA ASP A 76 -12.03 4.53 -31.57
C ASP A 76 -12.69 5.58 -30.66
N SER A 77 -12.06 5.93 -29.54
CA SER A 77 -12.54 7.01 -28.67
C SER A 77 -11.69 8.26 -28.87
N ALA A 78 -12.21 9.23 -29.63
CA ALA A 78 -11.70 10.61 -29.67
C ALA A 78 -11.87 11.35 -28.32
N VAL A 79 -12.36 10.65 -27.29
CA VAL A 79 -12.29 11.07 -25.90
C VAL A 79 -11.09 10.36 -25.29
N VAL A 80 -9.99 11.08 -25.13
CA VAL A 80 -8.91 10.72 -24.22
C VAL A 80 -9.59 10.40 -22.88
N PRO A 81 -9.45 9.18 -22.32
CA PRO A 81 -9.81 8.96 -20.93
C PRO A 81 -9.06 10.02 -20.17
N GLN A 82 -9.78 10.95 -19.56
CA GLN A 82 -9.22 11.94 -18.69
C GLN A 82 -8.57 11.12 -17.58
N ALA A 83 -7.28 10.79 -17.73
CA ALA A 83 -6.42 10.42 -16.65
C ALA A 83 -6.30 11.71 -15.84
N LEU A 84 -7.36 11.99 -15.10
CA LEU A 84 -7.38 12.85 -13.95
C LEU A 84 -6.38 12.23 -13.00
N TRP A 85 -5.12 12.58 -13.22
CA TRP A 85 -4.12 12.69 -12.19
C TRP A 85 -4.71 13.59 -11.12
N ASN A 86 -5.40 12.97 -10.18
CA ASN A 86 -6.04 13.67 -9.10
C ASN A 86 -5.03 13.65 -7.96
N ALA A 87 -4.52 14.82 -7.57
CA ALA A 87 -3.79 14.93 -6.31
C ALA A 87 -4.59 14.31 -5.15
N ALA A 88 -5.93 14.28 -5.25
CA ALA A 88 -6.78 13.59 -4.28
C ALA A 88 -6.72 12.06 -4.37
N ASP A 89 -6.27 11.43 -5.46
CA ASP A 89 -6.03 9.99 -5.53
C ASP A 89 -4.68 9.62 -4.89
N ASP A 90 -3.64 10.44 -5.07
CA ASP A 90 -2.38 10.31 -4.33
C ASP A 90 -2.58 10.57 -2.85
N GLU A 91 -3.32 11.62 -2.53
CA GLU A 91 -3.69 11.92 -1.15
C GLU A 91 -4.57 10.81 -0.56
N ARG A 92 -5.49 10.22 -1.35
CA ARG A 92 -6.26 9.05 -0.92
C ARG A 92 -5.37 7.83 -0.69
N ARG A 93 -4.41 7.55 -1.57
CA ARG A 93 -3.46 6.44 -1.40
C ARG A 93 -2.58 6.64 -0.17
N ARG A 94 -2.05 7.85 0.02
CA ARG A 94 -1.30 8.24 1.22
C ARG A 94 -2.15 8.11 2.47
N ALA A 95 -3.39 8.61 2.46
CA ALA A 95 -4.33 8.50 3.57
C ALA A 95 -4.68 7.04 3.91
N ILE A 96 -4.80 6.17 2.91
CA ILE A 96 -4.98 4.72 3.09
C ILE A 96 -3.74 4.09 3.76
N GLY A 97 -2.54 4.42 3.28
CA GLY A 97 -1.27 3.98 3.89
C GLY A 97 -1.16 4.38 5.35
N THR A 98 -1.30 5.68 5.62
CA THR A 98 -1.28 6.24 6.98
C THR A 98 -2.37 5.65 7.87
N ALA A 99 -3.57 5.39 7.35
CA ALA A 99 -4.62 4.72 8.11
C ALA A 99 -4.22 3.29 8.49
N GLY A 100 -3.62 2.53 7.56
CA GLY A 100 -3.12 1.19 7.81
C GLY A 100 -2.04 1.14 8.88
N GLU A 101 -1.01 1.99 8.77
CA GLU A 101 0.06 2.14 9.77
C GLU A 101 -0.52 2.48 11.15
N ARG A 102 -1.38 3.50 11.22
CA ARG A 102 -2.00 3.94 12.48
C ARG A 102 -2.85 2.85 13.12
N CYS A 103 -3.64 2.12 12.32
CA CYS A 103 -4.42 1.00 12.84
C CYS A 103 -3.53 -0.12 13.36
N LEU A 104 -2.45 -0.46 12.65
CA LEU A 104 -1.55 -1.51 13.09
C LEU A 104 -0.82 -1.11 14.38
N LEU A 105 -0.34 0.13 14.48
CA LEU A 105 0.21 0.70 15.72
C LEU A 105 -0.78 0.57 16.89
N ALA A 106 -2.05 0.91 16.68
CA ALA A 106 -3.09 0.82 17.70
C ALA A 106 -3.34 -0.64 18.13
N LEU A 107 -3.43 -1.57 17.18
CA LEU A 107 -3.62 -3.00 17.46
C LEU A 107 -2.43 -3.60 18.22
N LEU A 108 -1.19 -3.27 17.84
CA LEU A 108 0.01 -3.75 18.54
C LEU A 108 0.06 -3.27 19.99
N ARG A 109 -0.32 -2.01 20.24
CA ARG A 109 -0.42 -1.46 21.60
C ARG A 109 -1.53 -2.13 22.41
N GLN A 110 -2.67 -2.43 21.79
CA GLN A 110 -3.79 -3.13 22.43
C GLN A 110 -3.44 -4.57 22.82
N GLU A 111 -2.67 -5.27 22.00
CA GLU A 111 -2.13 -6.60 22.30
C GLU A 111 -0.96 -6.56 23.32
N GLY A 112 -0.61 -5.38 23.83
CA GLY A 112 0.37 -5.22 24.89
C GLY A 112 1.83 -5.32 24.44
N LEU A 113 2.13 -5.05 23.17
CA LEU A 113 3.52 -4.89 22.74
C LEU A 113 4.11 -3.61 23.32
N MET A 114 5.40 -3.68 23.63
CA MET A 114 6.17 -2.60 24.26
C MET A 114 6.98 -1.83 23.21
N ALA A 115 7.32 -0.58 23.53
CA ALA A 115 8.14 0.30 22.68
C ALA A 115 7.68 0.32 21.21
N VAL A 116 6.36 0.43 20.98
CA VAL A 116 5.77 0.48 19.64
C VAL A 116 5.99 1.87 19.05
N GLU A 117 6.92 1.96 18.11
CA GLU A 117 7.42 3.18 17.49
C GLU A 117 7.07 3.23 15.99
N HIS A 118 6.72 4.42 15.52
CA HIS A 118 6.55 4.68 14.09
C HIS A 118 7.88 5.20 13.53
N VAL A 119 8.64 4.30 12.93
CA VAL A 119 10.03 4.51 12.52
C VAL A 119 10.11 5.28 11.20
N SER A 120 9.19 5.05 10.25
CA SER A 120 9.11 5.83 9.01
C SER A 120 8.80 7.32 9.26
N ALA A 121 8.13 7.66 10.37
CA ALA A 121 7.95 9.05 10.77
C ALA A 121 9.26 9.75 11.21
N VAL A 122 10.32 8.98 11.47
CA VAL A 122 11.63 9.47 11.93
C VAL A 122 12.68 9.35 10.81
N SER A 123 12.70 8.24 10.06
CA SER A 123 13.59 8.07 8.91
C SER A 123 13.18 6.90 8.00
N ASP A 124 13.13 7.16 6.69
CA ASP A 124 12.94 6.10 5.67
C ASP A 124 14.18 5.20 5.51
N ALA A 125 15.32 5.56 6.10
CA ALA A 125 16.57 4.81 5.93
C ALA A 125 16.54 3.43 6.58
N PHE A 126 15.61 3.18 7.51
CA PHE A 126 15.50 1.91 8.22
C PHE A 126 14.86 0.80 7.38
N GLY A 127 14.07 1.12 6.35
CA GLY A 127 13.42 0.15 5.47
C GLY A 127 12.29 -0.67 6.11
N TYR A 128 11.64 -0.11 7.13
CA TYR A 128 10.40 -0.58 7.74
C TYR A 128 9.67 0.58 8.43
N ASP A 129 8.34 0.47 8.53
CA ASP A 129 7.47 1.52 9.08
C ASP A 129 7.37 1.50 10.60
N ILE A 130 7.26 0.31 11.22
CA ILE A 130 6.98 0.18 12.66
C ILE A 130 8.00 -0.73 13.32
N GLY A 131 8.56 -0.28 14.45
CA GLY A 131 9.36 -1.11 15.36
C GLY A 131 8.59 -1.42 16.64
N ALA A 132 8.69 -2.64 17.16
CA ALA A 132 8.11 -2.99 18.45
C ALA A 132 8.87 -4.11 19.17
N LEU A 133 8.70 -4.16 20.49
CA LEU A 133 9.16 -5.26 21.34
C LEU A 133 7.98 -6.16 21.71
N THR A 134 8.17 -7.46 21.52
CA THR A 134 7.26 -8.49 22.01
C THR A 134 7.57 -8.79 23.48
N SER A 135 6.58 -9.30 24.23
CA SER A 135 6.71 -9.59 25.67
C SER A 135 7.73 -10.69 26.02
N ALA A 136 8.34 -11.35 25.03
CA ALA A 136 9.38 -12.36 25.20
C ALA A 136 10.76 -11.84 24.74
N ASP A 137 11.00 -10.53 24.84
CA ASP A 137 12.20 -9.80 24.40
C ASP A 137 12.54 -9.88 22.90
N GLY A 138 11.67 -10.48 22.08
CA GLY A 138 11.81 -10.49 20.63
C GLY A 138 11.49 -9.12 20.03
N ARG A 139 12.29 -8.66 19.06
CA ARG A 139 11.99 -7.46 18.27
C ARG A 139 11.15 -7.84 17.06
N ILE A 140 10.32 -6.92 16.60
CA ILE A 140 9.68 -7.00 15.28
C ILE A 140 9.85 -5.68 14.56
N HIS A 141 10.10 -5.76 13.26
CA HIS A 141 10.16 -4.63 12.36
C HIS A 141 9.13 -4.87 11.24
N LEU A 142 8.25 -3.93 11.03
CA LEU A 142 7.04 -4.11 10.21
C LEU A 142 7.04 -3.12 9.06
N GLU A 143 6.94 -3.64 7.85
CA GLU A 143 6.58 -2.89 6.65
C GLU A 143 5.08 -3.04 6.43
N VAL A 144 4.34 -1.94 6.28
CA VAL A 144 2.89 -1.92 6.24
C VAL A 144 2.40 -1.57 4.84
N LYS A 145 1.62 -2.47 4.24
CA LYS A 145 0.92 -2.21 2.97
C LYS A 145 -0.58 -2.22 3.19
N ALA A 146 -1.23 -1.09 2.93
CA ALA A 146 -2.66 -0.91 3.17
C ALA A 146 -3.46 -0.81 1.87
N THR A 147 -4.70 -1.32 1.88
CA THR A 147 -5.63 -1.23 0.74
C THR A 147 -7.08 -1.19 1.23
N THR A 148 -7.98 -0.64 0.42
CA THR A 148 -9.43 -0.75 0.62
C THR A 148 -10.07 -1.87 -0.20
N ASP A 149 -9.31 -2.53 -1.07
CA ASP A 149 -9.77 -3.61 -1.94
C ASP A 149 -9.68 -4.97 -1.20
N PRO A 150 -10.81 -5.62 -0.87
CA PRO A 150 -10.81 -6.91 -0.19
C PRO A 150 -10.54 -8.08 -1.14
N THR A 151 -10.52 -7.87 -2.46
CA THR A 151 -10.40 -8.95 -3.46
C THR A 151 -8.97 -9.17 -3.91
N ARG A 152 -8.14 -8.12 -3.88
CA ARG A 152 -6.76 -8.16 -4.36
C ARG A 152 -5.83 -7.38 -3.45
N LEU A 153 -4.68 -7.98 -3.13
CA LEU A 153 -3.56 -7.29 -2.53
C LEU A 153 -2.48 -7.04 -3.59
N VAL A 154 -2.13 -5.77 -3.79
CA VAL A 154 -0.99 -5.34 -4.60
C VAL A 154 -0.01 -4.66 -3.66
N VAL A 155 1.24 -5.11 -3.67
CA VAL A 155 2.31 -4.51 -2.89
C VAL A 155 3.35 -3.91 -3.83
N HIS A 156 3.80 -2.71 -3.48
CA HIS A 156 4.97 -2.08 -4.09
C HIS A 156 6.12 -2.24 -3.11
N LEU A 157 7.17 -2.95 -3.53
CA LEU A 157 8.35 -3.23 -2.71
C LEU A 157 9.56 -2.56 -3.34
N THR A 158 10.26 -1.71 -2.60
CA THR A 158 11.52 -1.11 -3.06
C THR A 158 12.68 -2.07 -2.90
N ARG A 159 13.78 -1.81 -3.62
CA ARG A 159 15.04 -2.54 -3.46
C ARG A 159 15.53 -2.46 -2.02
N HIS A 160 15.50 -1.26 -1.44
CA HIS A 160 15.90 -1.02 -0.06
C HIS A 160 15.08 -1.87 0.93
N GLU A 161 13.75 -1.83 0.84
CA GLU A 161 12.85 -2.68 1.65
C GLU A 161 13.19 -4.17 1.48
N CYS A 162 13.49 -4.63 0.27
CA CYS A 162 13.83 -6.03 0.01
C CYS A 162 15.20 -6.42 0.59
N GLU A 163 16.18 -5.52 0.56
CA GLU A 163 17.51 -5.72 1.12
C GLU A 163 17.44 -5.76 2.65
N VAL A 164 16.72 -4.82 3.27
CA VAL A 164 16.42 -4.82 4.70
C VAL A 164 15.66 -6.07 5.11
N MET A 165 14.57 -6.40 4.41
CA MET A 165 13.85 -7.66 4.60
C MET A 165 14.79 -8.85 4.52
N SER A 166 15.77 -8.87 3.63
CA SER A 166 16.67 -10.01 3.48
C SER A 166 17.64 -10.14 4.65
N ALA A 167 18.17 -9.01 5.13
CA ALA A 167 19.16 -8.95 6.20
C ALA A 167 18.56 -9.15 7.61
N ASP A 168 17.36 -8.63 7.84
CA ASP A 168 16.74 -8.61 9.16
C ASP A 168 15.78 -9.79 9.35
N PRO A 169 16.05 -10.78 10.22
CA PRO A 169 15.16 -11.91 10.47
C PRO A 169 13.82 -11.52 11.14
N TRP A 170 13.76 -10.35 11.77
CA TRP A 170 12.59 -9.85 12.49
C TRP A 170 11.68 -8.97 11.63
N TRP A 171 12.06 -8.74 10.37
CA TRP A 171 11.28 -8.01 9.40
C TRP A 171 10.06 -8.80 8.91
N ILE A 172 8.90 -8.15 8.91
CA ILE A 172 7.60 -8.72 8.59
C ILE A 172 6.84 -7.73 7.67
N MET A 173 6.27 -8.23 6.56
CA MET A 173 5.33 -7.43 5.76
C MET A 173 3.90 -7.66 6.25
N GLY A 174 3.32 -6.63 6.88
CA GLY A 174 1.93 -6.59 7.30
C GLY A 174 1.03 -6.00 6.20
N ALA A 175 0.00 -6.72 5.81
CA ALA A 175 -1.05 -6.23 4.92
C ALA A 175 -2.28 -5.84 5.73
N VAL A 176 -2.84 -4.65 5.49
CA VAL A 176 -4.02 -4.15 6.21
C VAL A 176 -5.13 -3.81 5.22
N LEU A 177 -6.29 -4.45 5.39
CA LEU A 177 -7.51 -4.00 4.74
C LEU A 177 -8.10 -2.88 5.58
N VAL A 178 -8.26 -1.69 5.02
CA VAL A 178 -8.84 -0.54 5.71
C VAL A 178 -10.25 -0.24 5.19
N SER A 179 -11.13 0.18 6.10
CA SER A 179 -12.48 0.63 5.77
C SER A 179 -12.42 2.02 5.12
N LYS A 180 -13.53 2.46 4.51
CA LYS A 180 -13.68 3.86 4.03
C LYS A 180 -13.55 4.90 5.15
N ARG A 181 -13.71 4.50 6.42
CA ARG A 181 -13.54 5.35 7.60
C ARG A 181 -12.10 5.31 8.15
N GLY A 182 -11.23 4.50 7.56
CA GLY A 182 -9.85 4.32 8.00
C GLY A 182 -9.68 3.37 9.18
N ASP A 183 -10.64 2.46 9.42
CA ASP A 183 -10.53 1.40 10.43
C ASP A 183 -9.92 0.13 9.82
N ALA A 184 -9.08 -0.60 10.55
CA ALA A 184 -8.61 -1.91 10.11
C ALA A 184 -9.76 -2.95 10.11
N LEU A 185 -10.02 -3.51 8.94
CA LEU A 185 -10.97 -4.59 8.68
C LEU A 185 -10.29 -5.95 8.50
N ASN A 186 -8.99 -6.01 8.26
CA ASN A 186 -8.26 -7.26 8.25
C ASN A 186 -6.77 -6.98 8.39
N VAL A 187 -6.05 -7.92 8.97
CA VAL A 187 -4.58 -7.91 9.02
C VAL A 187 -4.09 -9.27 8.59
N ALA A 188 -3.12 -9.30 7.69
CA ALA A 188 -2.45 -10.50 7.24
C ALA A 188 -0.94 -10.30 7.17
N THR A 189 -0.20 -11.40 7.21
CA THR A 189 1.24 -11.44 6.95
C THR A 189 1.47 -11.91 5.52
N VAL A 190 2.27 -11.17 4.76
CA VAL A 190 2.76 -11.62 3.45
C VAL A 190 4.00 -12.50 3.67
N SER A 191 4.02 -13.67 3.02
CA SER A 191 5.10 -14.64 3.14
C SER A 191 6.43 -14.08 2.64
N ARG A 192 7.41 -14.01 3.54
CA ARG A 192 8.79 -13.62 3.23
C ARG A 192 9.45 -14.53 2.19
N SER A 193 9.24 -15.84 2.29
CA SER A 193 9.81 -16.78 1.31
C SER A 193 9.23 -16.55 -0.07
N TRP A 194 7.93 -16.26 -0.16
CA TRP A 194 7.30 -15.91 -1.43
C TRP A 194 7.84 -14.57 -1.98
N LEU A 195 7.94 -13.52 -1.15
CA LEU A 195 8.50 -12.22 -1.56
C LEU A 195 9.89 -12.39 -2.18
N ARG A 196 10.78 -13.17 -1.56
CA ARG A 196 12.13 -13.44 -2.08
C ARG A 196 12.13 -14.12 -3.45
N THR A 197 11.11 -14.94 -3.75
CA THR A 197 10.97 -15.58 -5.06
C THR A 197 10.25 -14.72 -6.10
N ALA A 198 9.47 -13.74 -5.64
CA ALA A 198 8.63 -12.91 -6.51
C ALA A 198 9.34 -11.63 -7.00
N VAL A 199 10.34 -11.14 -6.25
CA VAL A 199 11.13 -9.96 -6.65
C VAL A 199 12.06 -10.26 -7.84
N PRO A 200 12.34 -9.25 -8.71
CA PRO A 200 13.33 -9.40 -9.77
C PRO A 200 14.73 -9.69 -9.24
N HIS A 201 15.54 -10.37 -10.06
CA HIS A 201 16.97 -10.49 -9.84
C HIS A 201 17.74 -9.55 -10.78
N ASP A 202 18.81 -8.95 -10.27
CA ASP A 202 19.77 -8.22 -11.10
C ASP A 202 20.36 -9.18 -12.14
N ARG A 203 20.29 -8.81 -13.42
CA ARG A 203 20.79 -9.66 -14.53
C ARG A 203 22.23 -9.34 -14.93
N SER A 204 22.80 -8.26 -14.38
CA SER A 204 24.16 -7.82 -14.69
C SER A 204 24.72 -6.98 -13.55
N PRO A 205 26.05 -6.83 -13.43
CA PRO A 205 26.67 -5.96 -12.43
C PRO A 205 26.46 -4.46 -12.71
N ARG A 206 25.98 -4.08 -13.90
CA ARG A 206 25.77 -2.67 -14.31
C ARG A 206 24.31 -2.24 -14.30
N GLY A 207 23.38 -3.14 -13.97
CA GLY A 207 21.95 -2.88 -13.98
C GLY A 207 21.31 -3.46 -12.73
N ARG A 208 20.53 -2.64 -12.05
CA ARG A 208 19.92 -2.95 -10.76
C ARG A 208 18.43 -2.69 -10.80
N TRP A 209 17.62 -3.58 -10.27
CA TRP A 209 16.20 -3.28 -10.08
C TRP A 209 16.05 -2.32 -8.89
N GLU A 210 15.06 -1.42 -8.96
CA GLU A 210 14.82 -0.40 -7.93
C GLU A 210 13.49 -0.59 -7.18
N SER A 211 12.45 -1.03 -7.87
CA SER A 211 11.15 -1.36 -7.27
C SER A 211 10.43 -2.46 -8.03
N ALA A 212 9.51 -3.14 -7.35
CA ALA A 212 8.67 -4.18 -7.92
C ALA A 212 7.21 -4.01 -7.49
N ARG A 213 6.28 -4.14 -8.45
CA ARG A 213 4.84 -4.20 -8.20
C ARG A 213 4.41 -5.66 -8.22
N LEU A 214 4.03 -6.19 -7.06
CA LEU A 214 3.69 -7.60 -6.89
C LEU A 214 2.20 -7.76 -6.60
N VAL A 215 1.56 -8.69 -7.31
CA VAL A 215 0.19 -9.13 -6.99
C VAL A 215 0.32 -10.32 -6.06
N VAL A 216 -0.10 -10.17 -4.81
CA VAL A 216 0.10 -11.20 -3.79
C VAL A 216 -0.98 -12.27 -3.95
N PRO A 217 -0.62 -13.55 -4.19
CA PRO A 217 -1.60 -14.60 -4.32
C PRO A 217 -2.07 -15.09 -2.92
N PRO A 218 -3.26 -15.69 -2.80
CA PRO A 218 -3.83 -16.10 -1.51
C PRO A 218 -2.93 -17.04 -0.70
N GLN A 219 -2.23 -17.98 -1.37
CA GLN A 219 -1.32 -18.92 -0.72
C GLN A 219 -0.07 -18.27 -0.11
N ALA A 220 0.24 -17.02 -0.48
CA ALA A 220 1.33 -16.26 0.11
C ALA A 220 0.88 -15.49 1.36
N LEU A 221 -0.41 -15.53 1.73
CA LEU A 221 -0.96 -14.80 2.86
C LEU A 221 -1.25 -15.71 4.04
N LYS A 222 -1.02 -15.20 5.24
CA LYS A 222 -1.47 -15.81 6.50
C LYS A 222 -2.24 -14.78 7.30
N SER A 223 -3.44 -15.13 7.78
CA SER A 223 -4.24 -14.23 8.61
C SER A 223 -3.54 -13.90 9.93
N GLY A 224 -3.54 -12.62 10.33
CA GLY A 224 -2.85 -12.07 11.49
C GLY A 224 -1.42 -11.58 11.20
N LEU A 225 -0.74 -11.08 12.23
CA LEU A 225 0.71 -10.84 12.19
C LEU A 225 1.45 -12.02 12.80
N ILE A 226 2.36 -12.60 12.03
CA ILE A 226 3.12 -13.80 12.39
C ILE A 226 4.60 -13.51 12.17
N THR A 227 5.41 -13.73 13.21
CA THR A 227 6.87 -13.61 13.15
C THR A 227 7.51 -14.77 12.38
N ALA A 228 8.80 -14.65 12.06
CA ALA A 228 9.54 -15.67 11.30
C ALA A 228 9.61 -17.03 12.01
N ASP A 229 9.61 -17.05 13.35
CA ASP A 229 9.56 -18.28 14.18
C ASP A 229 8.14 -18.87 14.29
N GLY A 230 7.16 -18.27 13.61
CA GLY A 230 5.78 -18.74 13.57
C GLY A 230 4.92 -18.27 14.74
N LYS A 231 5.46 -17.46 15.66
CA LYS A 231 4.68 -16.89 16.77
C LYS A 231 3.70 -15.84 16.25
N ARG A 232 2.46 -15.93 16.73
CA ARG A 232 1.40 -14.99 16.38
C ARG A 232 1.48 -13.76 17.30
N VAL A 233 1.64 -12.59 16.70
CA VAL A 233 1.72 -11.28 17.38
C VAL A 233 0.34 -10.63 17.44
N LEU A 234 -0.38 -10.66 16.32
CA LEU A 234 -1.77 -10.19 16.25
C LEU A 234 -2.63 -11.33 15.71
N SER A 235 -3.79 -11.53 16.33
CA SER A 235 -4.83 -12.37 15.74
C SER A 235 -5.34 -11.70 14.45
N GLY A 236 -5.62 -12.51 13.43
CA GLY A 236 -6.31 -12.01 12.25
C GLY A 236 -7.67 -11.46 12.66
N GLY A 237 -8.01 -10.26 12.22
CA GLY A 237 -9.28 -9.63 12.58
C GLY A 237 -10.47 -10.55 12.28
N SER A 238 -11.42 -10.63 13.21
CA SER A 238 -12.69 -11.30 13.04
C SER A 238 -13.63 -10.48 12.16
N PHE A 239 -13.78 -10.83 10.89
CA PHE A 239 -14.73 -10.12 10.03
C PHE A 239 -15.67 -11.07 9.31
N ALA A 240 -16.95 -10.67 9.34
CA ALA A 240 -18.12 -11.37 8.80
C ALA A 240 -18.20 -11.35 7.25
N THR A 241 -17.10 -11.03 6.58
CA THR A 241 -16.98 -11.08 5.12
C THR A 241 -16.36 -12.43 4.74
N PRO A 242 -16.98 -13.21 3.84
CA PRO A 242 -16.65 -14.63 3.69
C PRO A 242 -15.19 -14.91 3.30
N GLU A 243 -14.56 -13.99 2.55
CA GLU A 243 -13.18 -14.14 2.09
C GLU A 243 -12.52 -12.77 1.92
N VAL A 244 -11.27 -12.65 2.35
CA VAL A 244 -10.42 -11.46 2.10
C VAL A 244 -9.17 -11.93 1.38
N TRP A 245 -8.89 -11.36 0.21
CA TRP A 245 -7.77 -11.69 -0.66
C TRP A 245 -7.69 -13.20 -0.99
N GLY A 246 -8.85 -13.84 -1.14
CA GLY A 246 -8.97 -15.28 -1.36
C GLY A 246 -8.58 -16.16 -0.16
N MET A 247 -8.37 -15.56 1.02
CA MET A 247 -8.25 -16.31 2.28
C MET A 247 -9.63 -16.59 2.86
N PRO A 248 -9.90 -17.82 3.35
CA PRO A 248 -11.15 -18.13 4.03
C PRO A 248 -11.28 -17.32 5.33
N GLY A 249 -12.46 -16.79 5.60
CA GLY A 249 -12.75 -16.11 6.86
C GLY A 249 -12.58 -17.05 8.06
N LEU A 250 -11.79 -16.63 9.06
CA LEU A 250 -11.75 -17.29 10.37
C LEU A 250 -13.05 -16.96 11.11
N GLY A 251 -14.02 -17.87 11.03
CA GLY A 251 -15.29 -17.74 11.73
C GLY A 251 -15.13 -17.74 13.26
N ALA A 252 -15.13 -16.56 13.88
CA ALA A 252 -15.75 -16.23 15.16
C ALA A 252 -15.56 -14.74 15.45
N PRO A 253 -16.58 -13.97 15.90
CA PRO A 253 -16.45 -12.55 16.22
C PRO A 253 -15.60 -12.34 17.50
N VAL A 254 -14.49 -11.61 17.40
CA VAL A 254 -13.85 -10.94 18.54
C VAL A 254 -14.87 -9.98 19.12
N ALA A 255 -15.21 -10.19 20.39
CA ALA A 255 -16.20 -9.41 21.11
C ALA A 255 -15.89 -7.91 20.99
N ARG A 256 -16.91 -7.12 20.62
CA ARG A 256 -16.84 -5.66 20.72
C ARG A 256 -16.41 -5.28 22.14
N PRO A 257 -15.54 -4.28 22.34
CA PRO A 257 -15.29 -3.74 23.66
C PRO A 257 -16.62 -3.28 24.24
N ARG A 258 -17.02 -3.89 25.37
CA ARG A 258 -18.15 -3.44 26.18
C ARG A 258 -17.90 -1.97 26.49
N ALA A 259 -18.78 -1.10 26.02
CA ALA A 259 -18.87 0.26 26.54
C ALA A 259 -18.89 0.17 28.07
N ALA A 260 -17.97 0.88 28.73
CA ALA A 260 -17.90 0.97 30.17
C ALA A 260 -19.31 1.16 30.73
N ALA A 261 -19.78 0.16 31.47
CA ALA A 261 -21.03 0.24 32.20
C ALA A 261 -20.90 1.45 33.13
N ARG A 262 -21.71 2.49 32.88
CA ARG A 262 -21.93 3.55 33.86
C ARG A 262 -22.39 2.86 35.14
N LEU A 263 -21.54 2.92 36.16
CA LEU A 263 -21.89 2.57 37.53
C LEU A 263 -23.16 3.35 37.89
N ARG A 264 -24.28 2.64 38.03
CA ARG A 264 -25.43 3.17 38.75
C ARG A 264 -25.05 3.18 40.23
N PRO A 265 -25.26 4.28 40.98
CA PRO A 265 -25.05 4.28 42.40
C PRO A 265 -26.07 3.34 43.07
N THR A 266 -25.54 2.42 43.87
CA THR A 266 -26.30 1.58 44.80
C THR A 266 -26.88 2.47 45.89
N ALA A 267 -28.20 2.66 45.89
CA ALA A 267 -28.91 3.16 47.06
C ALA A 267 -29.10 2.00 48.04
N SER A 268 -28.29 2.01 49.10
CA SER A 268 -28.47 1.18 50.29
C SER A 268 -29.67 1.67 51.08
N ALA A 269 -30.55 0.75 51.42
CA ALA A 269 -31.65 0.94 52.35
C ALA A 269 -31.15 1.02 53.81
N THR A 270 -31.72 1.95 54.57
CA THR A 270 -31.94 1.86 56.02
C THR A 270 -33.22 2.66 56.28
N GLY A 271 -34.34 2.02 56.60
CA GLY A 271 -34.82 1.87 57.98
C GLY A 271 -35.43 3.20 58.43
N GLY A 272 -36.74 3.39 58.57
CA GLY A 272 -37.72 2.60 59.32
C GLY A 272 -38.51 3.62 60.15
N GLY A 273 -39.84 3.49 60.27
CA GLY A 273 -40.58 4.42 61.12
C GLY A 273 -42.08 4.53 60.91
N LYS A 274 -42.79 3.62 61.56
CA LYS A 274 -44.08 3.79 62.26
C LYS A 274 -45.34 4.22 61.49
N ALA A 275 -46.28 3.28 61.51
CA ALA A 275 -47.72 3.49 61.49
C ALA A 275 -48.19 4.37 62.67
N LEU A 276 -49.29 5.11 62.47
CA LEU A 276 -50.61 4.90 63.12
C LEU A 276 -51.65 5.88 62.52
N PRO A 277 -52.97 5.71 62.79
CA PRO A 277 -54.04 5.92 61.83
C PRO A 277 -54.96 7.10 62.17
N THR A 278 -55.75 7.52 61.18
CA THR A 278 -57.24 7.59 61.16
C THR A 278 -57.65 8.36 59.91
#